data_AF-A0A9D1IAC4-F1
#
_entry.id   AF-A0A9D1IAC4-F1
#
_cell.length_a   1.000
_cell.length_b   1.000
_cell.length_c   1.000
_cell.angle_alpha   90.00
_cell.angle_beta   90.00
_cell.angle_gamma   90.00
#
_symmetry.space_group_name_H-M   'P 1'
#
loop_
_entity.id
_entity.type
_entity.pdbx_description
1 polymer ?
#
loop_
_entity_poly.entity_id
_entity_poly.type
_entity_poly.pdbx_seq_one_letter_code
_entity_poly.pdbx_strand_id
1 'polypeptide(L)'
;MKSNRESEPLQERSRGAVGTALWTRRIELGITQERAAEEVGLSVRQYRNLETGRCDTSRKTAKKLLHFGVDVMHLEEPLFEDE
;
A
#
# COMPACT_ATOMS: atom_id res chain seq x y z
N MET A 1 -9.93 -33.15 11.15
CA MET A 1 -9.43 -32.46 12.36
C MET A 1 -8.59 -31.28 11.91
N LYS A 2 -8.82 -30.12 12.51
CA LYS A 2 -8.34 -28.80 12.06
C LYS A 2 -6.80 -28.79 12.10
N SER A 3 -6.17 -28.66 10.92
CA SER A 3 -4.73 -28.42 10.83
C SER A 3 -4.48 -27.04 11.44
N ASN A 4 -3.82 -27.02 12.59
CA ASN A 4 -3.18 -25.84 13.16
C ASN A 4 -2.19 -25.34 12.12
N ARG A 5 -2.61 -24.37 11.31
CA ARG A 5 -1.69 -23.51 10.58
C ARG A 5 -1.12 -22.58 11.63
N GLU A 6 0.00 -23.02 12.22
CA GLU A 6 0.89 -22.17 13.01
C GLU A 6 0.95 -20.82 12.31
N SER A 7 0.37 -19.81 12.96
CA SER A 7 0.47 -18.43 12.53
C SER A 7 1.92 -18.03 12.77
N GLU A 8 2.76 -18.36 11.79
CA GLU A 8 4.09 -17.79 11.63
C GLU A 8 3.96 -16.27 11.87
N PRO A 9 4.86 -15.66 12.66
CA PRO A 9 4.88 -14.21 12.75
C PRO A 9 5.03 -13.71 11.31
N LEU A 10 4.09 -12.89 10.85
CA LEU A 10 4.16 -12.25 9.55
C LEU A 10 5.37 -11.31 9.60
N GLN A 11 6.55 -11.89 9.35
CA GLN A 11 7.78 -11.19 9.06
C GLN A 11 7.42 -10.11 8.05
N GLU A 12 7.38 -8.86 8.52
CA GLU A 12 8.27 -7.81 8.02
C GLU A 12 8.50 -7.82 6.50
N ARG A 13 7.44 -8.05 5.72
CA ARG A 13 7.39 -7.50 4.38
C ARG A 13 7.06 -6.04 4.60
N SER A 14 8.10 -5.26 4.92
CA SER A 14 8.01 -3.81 5.05
C SER A 14 7.20 -3.31 3.87
N ARG A 15 6.05 -2.68 4.14
CA ARG A 15 5.33 -1.98 3.09
C ARG A 15 6.35 -0.98 2.53
N GLY A 16 6.75 -1.15 1.26
CA GLY A 16 7.62 -0.18 0.61
C GLY A 16 6.98 1.22 0.71
N ALA A 17 7.77 2.29 0.54
CA ALA A 17 7.33 3.66 0.79
C ALA A 17 5.94 3.98 0.18
N VAL A 18 5.69 3.51 -1.04
CA VAL A 18 4.38 3.63 -1.72
C VAL A 18 3.25 2.95 -0.97
N GLY A 19 3.45 1.70 -0.55
CA GLY A 19 2.44 0.93 0.17
C GLY A 19 2.12 1.56 1.52
N THR A 20 3.13 2.08 2.21
CA THR A 20 2.98 2.82 3.48
C THR A 20 2.21 4.12 3.26
N ALA A 21 2.58 4.93 2.26
CA ALA A 21 1.88 6.17 1.96
C ALA A 21 0.41 5.95 1.59
N LEU A 22 0.11 4.89 0.81
CA LEU A 22 -1.27 4.53 0.47
C LEU A 22 -2.08 4.06 1.67
N TRP A 23 -1.47 3.25 2.53
CA TRP A 23 -2.11 2.81 3.76
C TRP A 23 -2.42 4.00 4.67
N THR A 24 -1.43 4.86 4.95
CA THR A 24 -1.60 6.06 5.77
C THR A 24 -2.71 6.95 5.21
N ARG A 25 -2.65 7.27 3.91
CA ARG A 25 -3.66 8.11 3.27
C ARG A 25 -5.08 7.54 3.40
N ARG A 26 -5.22 6.23 3.21
CA ARG A 26 -6.51 5.54 3.35
C ARG A 26 -7.05 5.61 4.78
N ILE A 27 -6.18 5.45 5.78
CA ILE A 27 -6.55 5.53 7.20
C ILE A 27 -6.94 6.96 7.58
N GLU A 28 -6.21 7.98 7.12
CA GLU A 28 -6.56 9.41 7.31
C GLU A 28 -7.96 9.74 6.75
N LEU A 29 -8.30 9.18 5.60
CA LEU A 29 -9.61 9.36 4.97
C LEU A 29 -10.72 8.52 5.64
N GLY A 30 -10.37 7.55 6.48
CA GLY A 30 -11.33 6.66 7.13
C GLY A 30 -12.07 5.72 6.16
N ILE A 31 -11.48 5.40 5.01
CA ILE A 31 -12.14 4.61 3.95
C ILE A 31 -11.58 3.19 3.83
N THR A 32 -12.37 2.29 3.22
CA THR A 32 -11.95 0.90 2.96
C THR A 32 -11.05 0.81 1.72
N GLN A 33 -10.41 -0.34 1.51
CA GLN A 33 -9.59 -0.58 0.31
C GLN A 33 -10.42 -0.53 -0.98
N GLU A 34 -11.69 -0.96 -0.92
CA GLU A 34 -12.62 -0.92 -2.04
C GLU A 34 -12.91 0.53 -2.46
N ARG A 35 -13.22 1.40 -1.49
CA ARG A 35 -13.51 2.81 -1.76
C ARG A 35 -12.26 3.56 -2.22
N ALA A 36 -11.11 3.30 -1.62
CA ALA A 36 -9.85 3.88 -2.10
C ALA A 36 -9.51 3.40 -3.53
N ALA A 37 -9.72 2.13 -3.86
CA ALA A 37 -9.53 1.63 -5.21
C ALA A 37 -10.47 2.30 -6.22
N GLU A 38 -11.73 2.52 -5.85
CA GLU A 38 -12.72 3.24 -6.65
C GLU A 38 -12.29 4.70 -6.90
N GLU A 39 -11.87 5.42 -5.86
CA GLU A 39 -11.41 6.82 -5.98
C GLU A 39 -10.19 6.98 -6.89
N VAL A 40 -9.23 6.05 -6.79
CA VAL A 40 -8.04 6.05 -7.66
C VAL A 40 -8.35 5.50 -9.06
N GLY A 41 -9.48 4.83 -9.25
CA GLY A 41 -9.83 4.14 -10.49
C GLY A 41 -8.94 2.92 -10.76
N LEU A 42 -8.67 2.12 -9.73
CA LEU A 42 -7.97 0.83 -9.79
C LEU A 42 -8.90 -0.32 -9.40
N SER A 43 -8.50 -1.54 -9.73
CA SER A 43 -9.16 -2.70 -9.13
C SER A 43 -8.75 -2.84 -7.66
N VAL A 44 -9.64 -3.37 -6.82
CA VAL A 44 -9.36 -3.64 -5.40
C VAL A 44 -8.12 -4.53 -5.23
N ARG A 45 -7.95 -5.53 -6.12
CA ARG A 45 -6.76 -6.40 -6.13
C ARG A 45 -5.48 -5.61 -6.41
N GLN A 46 -5.51 -4.70 -7.38
CA GLN A 46 -4.37 -3.88 -7.73
C GLN A 46 -4.02 -2.91 -6.59
N TYR A 47 -5.03 -2.26 -6.00
CA TYR A 47 -4.85 -1.38 -4.85
C TYR A 47 -4.22 -2.13 -3.66
N ARG A 48 -4.77 -3.31 -3.30
CA ARG A 48 -4.23 -4.15 -2.24
C ARG A 48 -2.78 -4.57 -2.50
N ASN A 49 -2.44 -4.90 -3.75
CA ASN A 49 -1.07 -5.28 -4.10
C ASN A 49 -0.10 -4.10 -3.96
N LEU A 50 -0.52 -2.88 -4.29
CA LEU A 50 0.28 -1.67 -4.07
C LEU A 50 0.46 -1.41 -2.57
N GLU A 51 -0.62 -1.44 -1.79
CA GLU A 51 -0.59 -1.20 -0.35
C GLU A 51 0.28 -2.23 0.40
N THR A 52 0.36 -3.46 -0.11
CA THR A 52 1.18 -4.54 0.46
C THR A 52 2.56 -4.69 -0.17
N GLY A 53 2.98 -3.78 -1.06
CA GLY A 53 4.29 -3.82 -1.70
C GLY A 53 4.50 -5.03 -2.62
N ARG A 54 3.44 -5.67 -3.11
CA ARG A 54 3.50 -6.86 -3.98
C ARG A 54 3.63 -6.55 -5.47
N CYS A 55 3.52 -5.28 -5.87
CA CYS A 55 3.72 -4.86 -7.24
C CYS A 55 4.31 -3.46 -7.34
N ASP A 56 5.14 -3.25 -8.36
CA ASP A 56 5.67 -1.95 -8.68
C ASP A 56 4.62 -1.02 -9.27
N THR A 57 4.81 0.27 -9.04
CA THR A 57 3.91 1.31 -9.53
C THR A 57 4.31 1.71 -10.95
N SER A 58 3.44 1.43 -11.92
CA SER A 58 3.63 1.95 -13.29
C SER A 58 3.49 3.49 -13.32
N ARG A 59 4.10 4.17 -14.29
CA ARG A 59 3.93 5.63 -14.49
C ARG A 59 2.46 6.06 -14.59
N LYS A 60 1.60 5.24 -15.21
CA LYS A 60 0.16 5.52 -15.29
C LYS A 60 -0.52 5.43 -13.92
N THR A 61 -0.11 4.46 -13.11
CA THR A 61 -0.59 4.29 -11.74
C THR A 61 -0.11 5.44 -10.86
N ALA A 62 1.17 5.82 -10.94
CA ALA A 62 1.74 6.91 -10.15
C ALA A 62 0.97 8.23 -10.32
N LYS A 63 0.56 8.57 -11.56
CA LYS A 63 -0.30 9.74 -11.82
C LYS A 63 -1.65 9.68 -11.13
N LYS A 64 -2.28 8.50 -11.07
CA LYS A 64 -3.55 8.31 -10.36
C LYS A 64 -3.38 8.46 -8.85
N LEU A 65 -2.27 7.94 -8.32
CA LEU A 65 -1.94 8.07 -6.89
C LEU A 65 -1.65 9.52 -6.50
N LEU A 66 -1.03 10.31 -7.39
CA LEU A 66 -0.82 11.74 -7.14
C LEU A 66 -2.14 12.50 -6.94
N HIS A 67 -3.18 12.20 -7.74
CA HIS A 67 -4.52 12.77 -7.55
C HIS A 67 -5.18 12.34 -6.24
N PHE A 68 -4.79 11.20 -5.69
CA PHE A 68 -5.22 10.69 -4.39
C PHE A 68 -4.43 11.30 -3.22
N GLY A 69 -3.46 12.18 -3.51
CA GLY A 69 -2.60 12.83 -2.52
C GLY A 69 -1.37 12.01 -2.14
N VAL A 70 -1.01 11.00 -2.93
CA VAL A 70 0.19 10.19 -2.74
C VAL A 70 1.18 10.45 -3.88
N ASP A 71 2.19 11.27 -3.61
CA ASP A 71 3.24 11.58 -4.59
C ASP A 71 4.36 10.55 -4.56
N VAL A 72 4.15 9.45 -5.29
CA VAL A 72 5.09 8.32 -5.41
C VAL A 72 6.48 8.74 -5.94
N MET A 73 6.60 9.85 -6.66
CA MET A 73 7.88 10.28 -7.26
C MET A 73 8.79 11.02 -6.27
N HIS A 74 8.23 11.48 -5.15
CA HIS A 74 8.93 12.24 -4.11
C HIS A 74 8.72 11.64 -2.71
N LEU A 75 8.32 10.37 -2.62
CA LEU A 75 8.36 9.67 -1.34
C LEU A 75 9.82 9.53 -0.94
N GLU A 76 10.27 10.31 0.04
CA GLU A 76 11.52 10.02 0.73
C GLU A 76 11.40 8.61 1.32
N GLU A 77 12.36 7.74 1.02
CA GLU A 77 12.40 6.46 1.69
C GLU A 77 12.52 6.73 3.19
N PRO A 78 11.67 6.12 4.04
CA PRO A 78 11.86 6.24 5.47
C PRO A 78 13.28 5.76 5.77
N LEU A 79 14.10 6.67 6.28
CA LEU A 79 15.38 6.34 6.89
C LEU A 79 15.03 5.44 8.08
N PHE A 80 15.04 4.14 7.86
CA PHE A 80 15.12 3.18 8.96
C PHE A 80 16.54 3.35 9.51
N GLU A 81 16.69 4.18 10.54
CA GLU A 81 17.87 4.12 11.37
C GLU A 81 17.81 2.77 12.08
N ASP A 82 18.66 1.83 11.65
CA ASP A 82 18.89 0.57 12.35
C ASP A 82 19.48 0.91 13.73
N GLU A 83 18.64 0.90 14.78
CA GLU A 83 19.04 1.06 16.19
C GLU A 83 19.42 -0.28 16.84
#